data_AF-A0A8S2A9K4-F1
#
_entry.id   AF-A0A8S2A9K4-F1
#
_cell.length_a   1.000
_cell.length_b   1.000
_cell.length_c   1.000
_cell.angle_alpha   90.00
_cell.angle_beta   90.00
_cell.angle_gamma   90.00
#
_symmetry.space_group_name_H-M   'P 1'
#
loop_
_entity.id
_entity.type
_entity.pdbx_description
1 polymer ?
#
loop_
_entity_poly.entity_id
_entity_poly.type
_entity_poly.pdbx_seq_one_letter_code
_entity_poly.pdbx_strand_id
1 'polypeptide(L)'
;METIVSEISIHMPPLQKKTYRICFDEAEHMFTIALCGHEFCTECVKRHIEVRLLEGSVPRCPHYHCGSKLSFTSCANLLMPKLREMWERRIKEESVPMADRVYCPNPRCSALMSKTGDGTMRCCFECGEPAKLRGIVTCRATITRDWVQILQKMI
;
A
#
# COMPACT_ATOMS: atom_id res chain seq x y z
N MET A 1 -33.31 45.33 37.57
CA MET A 1 -32.03 44.86 36.98
C MET A 1 -32.40 43.83 35.95
N GLU A 2 -32.32 44.19 34.68
CA GLU A 2 -32.62 43.30 33.57
C GLU A 2 -31.36 42.52 33.21
N THR A 3 -31.44 41.20 33.19
CA THR A 3 -30.31 40.35 32.79
C THR A 3 -30.59 39.88 31.37
N ILE A 4 -29.91 40.50 30.42
CA ILE A 4 -30.00 40.17 29.00
C ILE A 4 -29.22 38.86 28.80
N VAL A 5 -29.92 37.75 28.54
CA VAL A 5 -29.30 36.49 28.11
C VAL A 5 -29.08 36.61 26.61
N SER A 6 -27.86 36.95 26.21
CA SER A 6 -27.47 36.95 24.80
C SER A 6 -27.24 35.51 24.33
N GLU A 7 -28.14 34.98 23.52
CA GLU A 7 -27.91 33.73 22.81
C GLU A 7 -26.85 33.95 21.73
N ILE A 8 -25.65 33.44 21.98
CA ILE A 8 -24.56 33.39 21.00
C ILE A 8 -24.95 32.32 19.97
N SER A 9 -25.61 32.75 18.90
CA SER A 9 -25.79 31.92 17.70
C SER A 9 -24.43 31.74 17.04
N ILE A 10 -23.76 30.63 17.35
CA ILE A 10 -22.59 30.16 16.61
C ILE A 10 -23.07 29.73 15.24
N HIS A 11 -23.05 30.67 14.30
CA HIS A 11 -23.27 30.38 12.89
C HIS A 11 -22.09 29.53 12.42
N MET A 12 -22.25 28.20 12.41
CA MET A 12 -21.31 27.35 11.70
C MET A 12 -21.42 27.72 10.21
N PRO A 13 -20.34 28.20 9.57
CA PRO A 13 -20.38 28.38 8.13
C PRO A 13 -20.51 26.98 7.49
N PRO A 14 -21.21 26.86 6.35
CA PRO A 14 -21.33 25.59 5.64
C PRO A 14 -19.93 25.04 5.35
N LEU A 15 -19.79 23.71 5.37
CA LEU A 15 -18.59 22.97 4.97
C LEU A 15 -18.07 23.52 3.63
N GLN A 16 -17.20 24.52 3.70
CA GLN A 16 -16.56 25.05 2.52
C GLN A 16 -15.68 23.95 2.01
N LYS A 17 -16.00 23.43 0.81
CA LYS A 17 -15.09 22.64 -0.01
C LYS A 17 -13.85 23.50 -0.27
N LYS A 18 -12.94 23.56 0.70
CA LYS A 18 -11.65 24.20 0.52
C LYS A 18 -10.87 23.26 -0.38
N THR A 19 -10.69 23.66 -1.62
CA THR A 19 -9.70 23.08 -2.51
C THR A 19 -8.34 23.31 -1.86
N TYR A 20 -7.75 22.25 -1.31
CA TYR A 20 -6.41 22.35 -0.73
C TYR A 20 -5.41 22.26 -1.87
N ARG A 21 -4.95 23.43 -2.31
CA ARG A 21 -3.93 23.55 -3.35
C ARG A 21 -2.59 23.08 -2.79
N ILE A 22 -2.27 21.82 -3.05
CA ILE A 22 -0.89 21.29 -2.92
C ILE A 22 -0.03 21.81 -4.11
N CYS A 23 -0.69 22.23 -5.19
CA CYS A 23 -0.07 22.67 -6.44
C CYS A 23 0.29 24.17 -6.38
N PHE A 24 1.56 24.50 -6.61
CA PHE A 24 2.04 25.89 -6.74
C PHE A 24 1.70 26.51 -8.11
N ASP A 25 1.39 25.69 -9.12
CA ASP A 25 1.09 26.14 -10.50
C ASP A 25 -0.40 26.24 -10.79
N GLU A 26 -0.78 26.94 -11.87
CA GLU A 26 -2.13 26.93 -12.44
C GLU A 26 -2.46 25.54 -12.98
N ALA A 27 -3.43 24.88 -12.36
CA ALA A 27 -3.76 23.49 -12.67
C ALA A 27 -5.01 23.42 -13.56
N GLU A 28 -4.85 22.84 -14.75
CA GLU A 28 -5.93 22.73 -15.76
C GLU A 28 -6.93 21.60 -15.46
N HIS A 29 -6.53 20.61 -14.63
CA HIS A 29 -7.35 19.43 -14.36
C HIS A 29 -7.39 19.10 -12.86
N MET A 30 -8.60 19.18 -12.30
CA MET A 30 -8.91 18.78 -10.93
C MET A 30 -9.39 17.32 -10.87
N PHE A 31 -9.00 16.63 -9.81
CA PHE A 31 -9.40 15.27 -9.48
C PHE A 31 -10.10 15.27 -8.13
N THR A 32 -11.36 14.83 -8.10
CA THR A 32 -12.17 14.72 -6.88
C THR A 32 -12.10 13.31 -6.33
N ILE A 33 -11.75 13.16 -5.05
CA ILE A 33 -11.71 11.87 -4.37
C ILE A 33 -13.12 11.47 -3.95
N ALA A 34 -13.67 10.42 -4.58
CA ALA A 34 -15.07 10.01 -4.40
C ALA A 34 -15.51 9.80 -2.94
N LEU A 35 -14.62 9.30 -2.07
CA LEU A 35 -14.98 8.97 -0.69
C LEU A 35 -15.04 10.18 0.26
N CYS A 36 -14.39 11.30 -0.06
CA CYS A 36 -14.35 12.47 0.83
C CYS A 36 -14.68 13.80 0.13
N GLY A 37 -14.76 13.81 -1.19
CA GLY A 37 -15.01 15.03 -1.97
C GLY A 37 -13.85 16.02 -2.00
N HIS A 38 -12.67 15.68 -1.45
CA HIS A 38 -11.50 16.54 -1.56
C HIS A 38 -10.96 16.57 -2.98
N GLU A 39 -10.56 17.74 -3.42
CA GLU A 39 -10.13 18.02 -4.79
C GLU A 39 -8.67 18.47 -4.83
N PHE A 40 -7.93 17.90 -5.76
CA PHE A 40 -6.51 18.15 -5.98
C PHE A 40 -6.23 18.17 -7.49
N CYS A 41 -5.18 18.85 -7.93
CA CYS A 41 -4.78 18.72 -9.32
C CYS A 41 -4.31 17.29 -9.64
N THR A 42 -4.56 16.82 -10.86
CA THR A 42 -4.22 15.45 -11.30
C THR A 42 -2.74 15.11 -11.07
N GLU A 43 -1.83 16.05 -11.35
CA GLU A 43 -0.40 15.83 -11.16
C GLU A 43 -0.01 15.68 -9.68
N CYS A 44 -0.64 16.42 -8.77
CA CYS A 44 -0.43 16.23 -7.33
C CYS A 44 -0.95 14.87 -6.86
N VAL A 45 -2.11 14.43 -7.37
CA VAL A 45 -2.64 13.09 -7.04
C VAL A 45 -1.69 12.00 -7.53
N LYS A 46 -1.20 12.11 -8.77
CA LYS A 46 -0.25 11.17 -9.36
C LYS A 46 1.05 11.09 -8.56
N ARG A 47 1.65 12.25 -8.24
CA ARG A 47 2.89 12.30 -7.46
C ARG A 47 2.69 11.77 -6.04
N HIS A 48 1.57 12.12 -5.41
CA HIS A 48 1.21 11.59 -4.10
C HIS A 48 1.09 10.06 -4.12
N ILE A 49 0.37 9.50 -5.10
CA ILE A 49 0.26 8.04 -5.27
C ILE A 49 1.65 7.40 -5.38
N GLU A 50 2.52 7.94 -6.23
CA GLU A 50 3.88 7.42 -6.41
C GLU A 50 4.66 7.37 -5.09
N VAL A 51 4.71 8.48 -4.35
CA VAL A 51 5.42 8.57 -3.07
C VAL A 51 4.84 7.58 -2.06
N ARG A 52 3.51 7.53 -1.91
CA ARG A 52 2.86 6.63 -0.93
C ARG A 52 3.12 5.16 -1.22
N LEU A 53 3.18 4.77 -2.49
CA LEU A 53 3.48 3.41 -2.91
C LEU A 53 4.95 3.04 -2.68
N LEU A 54 5.87 4.00 -2.88
CA LEU A 54 7.31 3.82 -2.59
C LEU A 54 7.56 3.69 -1.08
N GLU A 55 6.87 4.47 -0.26
CA GLU A 55 6.87 4.36 1.22
C GLU A 55 6.22 3.06 1.73
N GLY A 56 5.50 2.37 0.85
CA GLY A 56 4.90 1.08 1.13
C GLY A 56 3.56 1.10 1.82
N SER A 57 2.77 2.12 1.53
CA SER A 57 1.40 2.25 1.99
C SER A 57 0.41 2.26 0.82
N VAL A 58 -0.82 1.86 1.08
CA VAL A 58 -1.94 2.10 0.16
C VAL A 58 -2.22 3.61 0.14
N PRO A 59 -2.23 4.27 -1.03
CA PRO A 59 -2.50 5.71 -1.14
C PRO A 59 -3.84 6.10 -0.51
N ARG A 60 -3.80 7.14 0.32
CA ARG A 60 -4.97 7.77 0.96
C ARG A 60 -5.12 9.20 0.46
N CYS A 61 -6.20 9.86 0.85
CA CYS A 61 -6.43 11.26 0.56
C CYS A 61 -5.21 12.10 0.99
N PRO A 62 -4.67 12.98 0.12
CA PRO A 62 -3.59 13.89 0.50
C PRO A 62 -3.98 14.91 1.58
N HIS A 63 -5.28 15.09 1.83
CA HIS A 63 -5.78 16.02 2.82
C HIS A 63 -5.36 15.60 4.24
N TYR A 64 -4.90 16.58 5.02
CA TYR A 64 -4.43 16.34 6.38
C TYR A 64 -5.53 15.75 7.27
N HIS A 65 -5.21 14.66 7.98
CA HIS A 65 -6.15 13.85 8.79
C HIS A 65 -7.30 13.19 8.01
N CYS A 66 -7.28 13.18 6.68
CA CYS A 66 -8.27 12.44 5.92
C CYS A 66 -7.86 10.97 5.72
N GLY A 67 -8.57 10.06 6.37
CA GLY A 67 -8.30 8.61 6.29
C GLY A 67 -8.80 7.91 5.02
N SER A 68 -9.54 8.61 4.15
CA SER A 68 -10.20 8.03 2.97
C SER A 68 -9.18 7.45 1.99
N LYS A 69 -9.37 6.20 1.56
CA LYS A 69 -8.50 5.55 0.58
C LYS A 69 -8.72 6.13 -0.82
N LEU A 70 -7.66 6.19 -1.62
CA LEU A 70 -7.82 6.43 -3.05
C LEU A 70 -8.31 5.16 -3.74
N SER A 71 -9.16 5.34 -4.75
CA SER A 71 -9.66 4.23 -5.56
C SER A 71 -8.63 3.84 -6.62
N PHE A 72 -8.19 2.59 -6.60
CA PHE A 72 -7.29 2.06 -7.63
C PHE A 72 -7.90 2.22 -9.03
N THR A 73 -9.17 1.86 -9.20
CA THR A 73 -9.86 1.91 -10.50
C THR A 73 -9.97 3.35 -11.03
N SER A 74 -10.22 4.32 -10.16
CA SER A 74 -10.31 5.73 -10.55
C SER A 74 -8.96 6.34 -10.93
N CYS A 75 -7.86 5.79 -10.42
CA CYS A 75 -6.50 6.31 -10.65
C CYS A 75 -5.67 5.46 -11.62
N ALA A 76 -6.10 4.26 -12.00
CA ALA A 76 -5.30 3.32 -12.79
C ALA A 76 -4.78 3.91 -14.12
N ASN A 77 -5.60 4.73 -14.78
CA ASN A 77 -5.27 5.38 -16.05
C ASN A 77 -4.23 6.50 -15.90
N LEU A 78 -4.01 7.01 -14.69
CA LEU A 78 -3.02 8.06 -14.41
C LEU A 78 -1.60 7.50 -14.23
N LEU A 79 -1.47 6.18 -14.15
CA LEU A 79 -0.27 5.51 -13.65
C LEU A 79 0.45 4.71 -14.73
N MET A 80 1.77 4.58 -14.56
CA MET A 80 2.56 3.63 -15.32
C MET A 80 2.23 2.18 -14.87
N PRO A 81 2.37 1.17 -15.74
CA PRO A 81 2.11 -0.24 -15.40
C PRO A 81 2.76 -0.69 -14.09
N LYS A 82 4.05 -0.35 -13.90
CA LYS A 82 4.81 -0.68 -12.69
C LYS A 82 4.19 -0.11 -11.40
N LEU A 83 3.61 1.10 -11.44
CA LEU A 83 2.95 1.68 -10.28
C LEU A 83 1.60 0.99 -10.01
N ARG A 84 0.89 0.52 -11.03
CA ARG A 84 -0.33 -0.26 -10.85
C ARG A 84 -0.06 -1.60 -10.17
N GLU A 85 0.92 -2.35 -10.66
CA GLU A 85 1.36 -3.61 -10.04
C GLU A 85 1.79 -3.40 -8.58
N MET A 86 2.53 -2.32 -8.32
CA MET A 86 2.93 -1.96 -6.96
C MET A 86 1.73 -1.65 -6.06
N TRP A 87 0.71 -0.94 -6.57
CA TRP A 87 -0.50 -0.65 -5.81
C TRP A 87 -1.29 -1.93 -5.49
N GLU A 88 -1.50 -2.81 -6.46
CA GLU A 88 -2.15 -4.11 -6.24
C GLU A 88 -1.43 -4.91 -5.16
N ARG A 89 -0.09 -4.94 -5.20
CA ARG A 89 0.73 -5.55 -4.15
C ARG A 89 0.50 -4.89 -2.79
N ARG A 90 0.44 -3.55 -2.69
CA ARG A 90 0.17 -2.84 -1.42
C ARG A 90 -1.23 -3.13 -0.86
N ILE A 91 -2.23 -3.28 -1.72
CA ILE A 91 -3.59 -3.66 -1.29
C ILE A 91 -3.58 -5.05 -0.66
N LYS A 92 -2.86 -6.00 -1.27
CA LYS A 92 -2.69 -7.36 -0.73
C LYS A 92 -1.89 -7.38 0.57
N GLU A 93 -0.87 -6.53 0.68
CA GLU A 93 -0.11 -6.35 1.93
C GLU A 93 -0.98 -5.77 3.04
N GLU A 94 -1.84 -4.80 2.74
CA GLU A 94 -2.70 -4.15 3.73
C GLU A 94 -3.73 -5.11 4.35
N SER A 95 -4.18 -6.14 3.61
CA SER A 95 -5.11 -7.16 4.13
C SER A 95 -4.45 -8.18 5.08
N VAL A 96 -3.12 -8.26 5.10
CA VAL A 96 -2.38 -9.13 6.03
C VAL A 96 -2.03 -8.35 7.29
N PRO A 97 -2.37 -8.85 8.50
CA PRO A 97 -1.97 -8.22 9.76
C PRO A 97 -0.46 -8.05 9.84
N MET A 98 0.02 -6.91 10.37
CA MET A 98 1.46 -6.62 10.41
C MET A 98 2.27 -7.72 11.10
N ALA A 99 1.73 -8.35 12.16
CA ALA A 99 2.37 -9.44 12.89
C ALA A 99 2.59 -10.72 12.06
N ASP A 100 1.83 -10.89 10.98
CA ASP A 100 1.89 -12.04 10.09
C ASP A 100 2.57 -11.74 8.75
N ARG A 101 2.99 -10.49 8.53
CA ARG A 101 3.71 -10.12 7.30
C ARG A 101 5.13 -10.67 7.34
N VAL A 102 5.40 -11.61 6.46
CA VAL A 102 6.75 -12.11 6.19
C VAL A 102 7.17 -11.58 4.82
N TYR A 103 8.31 -10.88 4.76
CA TYR A 103 8.82 -10.33 3.51
C TYR A 103 10.03 -11.14 3.02
N CYS A 104 10.21 -11.19 1.70
CA CYS A 104 11.41 -11.76 1.09
C CYS A 104 12.65 -11.00 1.59
N PRO A 105 13.68 -11.68 2.11
CA PRO A 105 14.87 -11.00 2.61
C PRO A 105 15.78 -10.47 1.50
N ASN A 106 15.53 -10.79 0.22
CA ASN A 106 16.24 -10.13 -0.87
C ASN A 106 15.79 -8.66 -0.92
N PRO A 107 16.67 -7.68 -0.66
CA PRO A 107 16.31 -6.26 -0.60
C PRO A 107 15.83 -5.73 -1.94
N ARG A 108 16.19 -6.37 -3.06
CA ARG A 108 15.71 -6.02 -4.41
C ARG A 108 14.32 -6.59 -4.72
N CYS A 109 13.82 -7.53 -3.91
CA CYS A 109 12.50 -8.13 -4.06
C CYS A 109 11.53 -7.60 -3.00
N SER A 110 11.81 -7.86 -1.71
CA SER A 110 10.96 -7.47 -0.58
C SER A 110 9.47 -7.83 -0.74
N ALA A 111 9.15 -8.85 -1.53
CA ALA A 111 7.78 -9.30 -1.76
C ALA A 111 7.17 -9.94 -0.52
N LEU A 112 5.86 -9.77 -0.31
CA LEU A 112 5.13 -10.43 0.76
C LEU A 112 5.02 -11.94 0.52
N MET A 113 5.35 -12.73 1.53
CA MET A 113 5.36 -14.18 1.52
C MET A 113 4.20 -14.73 2.37
N SER A 114 3.69 -15.90 2.00
CA SER A 114 2.67 -16.60 2.80
C SER A 114 3.31 -17.29 4.00
N LYS A 115 2.75 -17.08 5.19
CA LYS A 115 3.10 -17.82 6.40
C LYS A 115 2.45 -19.21 6.34
N THR A 116 3.25 -20.27 6.37
CA THR A 116 2.76 -21.64 6.48
C THR A 116 2.67 -22.00 7.98
N GLY A 117 1.58 -22.67 8.40
CA GLY A 117 1.30 -22.96 9.81
C GLY A 117 2.33 -23.87 10.51
N ASP A 118 3.21 -24.50 9.76
CA ASP A 118 4.30 -25.37 10.21
C ASP A 118 5.65 -24.62 10.36
N GLY A 119 5.69 -23.30 10.14
CA GLY A 119 6.92 -22.51 10.25
C GLY A 119 7.89 -22.67 9.09
N THR A 120 7.53 -23.46 8.07
CA THR A 120 8.35 -23.66 6.87
C THR A 120 8.26 -22.44 5.96
N MET A 121 9.38 -21.73 5.78
CA MET A 121 9.54 -20.61 4.85
C MET A 121 9.59 -21.15 3.41
N ARG A 122 8.63 -20.73 2.57
CA ARG A 122 8.61 -21.09 1.13
C ARG A 122 9.52 -20.17 0.31
N CYS A 123 9.81 -20.57 -0.93
CA CYS A 123 10.43 -19.69 -1.91
C CYS A 123 9.58 -18.45 -2.15
N CYS A 124 10.24 -17.31 -2.38
CA CYS A 124 9.54 -16.17 -2.92
C CYS A 124 9.06 -16.50 -4.34
N PHE A 125 7.75 -16.37 -4.60
CA PHE A 125 7.18 -16.62 -5.92
C PHE A 125 7.57 -15.56 -6.96
N GLU A 126 8.01 -14.37 -6.53
CA GLU A 126 8.34 -13.26 -7.42
C GLU A 126 9.79 -13.32 -7.93
N CYS A 127 10.77 -13.70 -7.10
CA CYS A 127 12.18 -13.74 -7.50
C CYS A 127 12.78 -15.15 -7.59
N GLY A 128 12.08 -16.17 -7.09
CA GLY A 128 12.58 -17.55 -7.08
C GLY A 128 13.82 -17.78 -6.20
N GLU A 129 14.34 -16.75 -5.54
CA GLU A 129 15.53 -16.87 -4.70
C GLU A 129 15.17 -17.42 -3.31
N PRO A 130 16.02 -18.31 -2.77
CA PRO A 130 15.91 -18.74 -1.38
C PRO A 130 16.16 -17.55 -0.45
N ALA A 131 15.33 -17.45 0.58
CA ALA A 131 15.50 -16.49 1.65
C ALA A 131 16.85 -16.71 2.36
N LYS A 132 17.87 -15.89 2.07
CA LYS A 132 19.17 -15.94 2.77
C LYS A 132 19.03 -15.36 4.19
N LEU A 133 18.40 -16.10 5.10
CA LEU A 133 18.50 -15.86 6.54
C LEU A 133 19.31 -17.01 7.15
N ARG A 134 20.54 -16.69 7.61
CA ARG A 134 21.39 -17.57 8.43
C ARG A 134 21.59 -19.00 7.89
N GLY A 135 22.13 -19.11 6.67
CA GLY A 135 22.89 -20.30 6.28
C GLY A 135 22.11 -21.59 5.95
N ILE A 136 20.79 -21.56 5.76
CA ILE A 136 20.05 -22.68 5.16
C ILE A 136 19.24 -22.16 3.97
N VAL A 137 19.74 -22.47 2.78
CA VAL A 137 19.10 -22.19 1.50
C VAL A 137 18.17 -23.36 1.19
N THR A 138 16.86 -23.16 1.22
CA THR A 138 15.95 -24.09 0.56
C THR A 138 15.08 -23.36 -0.44
N CYS A 139 15.46 -23.49 -1.71
CA CYS A 139 14.52 -23.46 -2.82
C CYS A 139 14.86 -24.56 -3.83
N ARG A 140 14.06 -25.63 -3.80
CA ARG A 140 13.73 -26.42 -4.97
C ARG A 140 12.22 -26.32 -5.05
N ALA A 141 11.68 -25.60 -6.03
CA ALA A 141 10.28 -25.79 -6.39
C ALA A 141 10.06 -27.31 -6.46
N THR A 142 9.09 -27.83 -5.71
CA THR A 142 8.81 -29.28 -5.58
C THR A 142 9.99 -30.15 -5.08
N ILE A 143 10.04 -30.47 -3.79
CA ILE A 143 10.36 -31.86 -3.42
C ILE A 143 9.05 -32.64 -3.57
N THR A 144 8.65 -32.89 -4.82
CA THR A 144 7.92 -34.12 -5.10
C THR A 144 8.92 -35.26 -4.92
N ARG A 145 8.94 -35.84 -3.71
CA ARG A 145 9.56 -37.14 -3.37
C ARG A 145 11.08 -37.27 -3.62
N ASP A 146 11.70 -38.19 -2.89
CA ASP A 146 13.06 -38.72 -3.09
C ASP A 146 14.30 -37.94 -2.65
N TRP A 147 14.32 -37.44 -1.40
CA TRP A 147 15.60 -37.29 -0.67
C TRP A 147 16.00 -38.55 0.12
N VAL A 148 15.06 -39.47 0.37
CA VAL A 148 15.34 -40.73 1.07
C VAL A 148 16.16 -41.71 0.22
N GLN A 149 16.08 -41.61 -1.12
CA GLN A 149 16.76 -42.54 -2.05
C GLN A 149 18.23 -42.19 -2.34
N ILE A 150 18.67 -40.96 -2.08
CA ILE A 150 20.04 -40.52 -2.40
C ILE A 150 21.03 -40.92 -1.28
N LEU A 151 20.56 -41.08 -0.03
CA LEU A 151 21.41 -41.46 1.10
C LEU A 151 21.76 -42.96 1.16
N GLN A 152 21.09 -43.82 0.39
CA GLN A 152 21.39 -45.26 0.34
C GLN A 152 22.38 -45.68 -0.76
N LYS A 153 22.92 -44.73 -1.53
CA LYS A 153 23.96 -45.00 -2.56
C LYS A 153 25.36 -44.48 -2.21
N MET A 154 25.56 -44.01 -0.98
CA MET A 154 26.87 -43.58 -0.47
C MET A 154 27.24 -44.31 0.84
N ILE A 155 26.81 -45.56 0.98
CA ILE A 155 27.39 -46.56 1.89
C ILE A 155 27.71 -47.79 1.05
#